data_AF-A0A7S1K554-F1
#
_entry.id   AF-A0A7S1K554-F1
#
_cell.length_a   1.000
_cell.length_b   1.000
_cell.length_c   1.000
_cell.angle_alpha   90.00
_cell.angle_beta   90.00
_cell.angle_gamma   90.00
#
_symmetry.space_group_name_H-M   'P 1'
#
loop_
_entity.id
_entity.type
_entity.pdbx_description
1 polymer ?
#
loop_
_entity_poly.entity_id
_entity_poly.type
_entity_poly.pdbx_seq_one_letter_code
_entity_poly.pdbx_strand_id
1 'polypeptide(L)'
;LLLMVMEFVQGGDLMEHLIQRQIFSEQETRFYIAELVEALDYVHTKLGFIHRDVKPDNICLDTKGHLKLLDFGLAKDTQDWSSRVRRLFEAGRRSLKEHQERSVADVAANG
;
A
#
# COMPACT_ATOMS: atom_id res chain seq x y z
N LEU A 1 7.16 -11.79 16.70
CA LEU A 1 6.36 -10.56 16.86
C LEU A 1 7.12 -9.44 16.18
N LEU A 2 6.48 -8.72 15.26
CA LEU A 2 7.02 -7.49 14.66
C LEU A 2 6.31 -6.31 15.35
N LEU A 3 7.05 -5.26 15.69
CA LEU A 3 6.51 -4.04 16.29
C LEU A 3 6.76 -2.87 15.34
N MET A 4 5.75 -2.03 15.15
CA MET A 4 5.85 -0.79 14.38
C MET A 4 5.58 0.38 15.32
N VAL A 5 6.50 1.34 15.36
CA VAL A 5 6.35 2.58 16.15
C VAL A 5 5.86 3.66 15.19
N MET A 6 4.72 4.27 15.50
CA MET A 6 4.07 5.31 14.70
C MET A 6 3.82 6.53 15.58
N GLU A 7 3.45 7.66 14.95
CA GLU A 7 2.97 8.82 15.70
C GLU A 7 1.73 8.46 16.53
N PHE A 8 1.61 9.03 17.72
CA PHE A 8 0.42 8.85 18.55
C PHE A 8 -0.65 9.86 18.14
N VAL A 9 -1.82 9.36 17.74
CA VAL A 9 -2.98 10.18 17.34
C VAL A 9 -3.95 10.23 18.51
N GLN A 10 -4.12 11.41 19.11
CA GLN A 10 -4.81 11.59 20.39
C GLN A 10 -6.34 11.59 20.31
N GLY A 11 -6.94 11.81 19.13
CA GLY A 11 -8.38 12.03 19.00
C GLY A 11 -9.22 10.76 18.80
N GLY A 12 -8.63 9.57 18.96
CA GLY A 12 -9.34 8.29 18.80
C GLY A 12 -9.69 7.96 17.35
N ASP A 13 -10.29 6.80 17.14
CA ASP A 13 -10.78 6.34 15.83
C ASP A 13 -12.27 6.66 15.61
N LEU A 14 -12.71 6.71 14.35
CA LEU A 14 -14.09 7.03 14.03
C LEU A 14 -15.08 5.98 14.56
N MET A 15 -14.64 4.75 14.82
CA MET A 15 -15.50 3.74 15.43
C MET A 15 -15.85 4.12 16.87
N GLU A 16 -14.87 4.57 17.66
CA GLU A 16 -15.09 5.10 19.00
C GLU A 16 -16.08 6.28 18.98
N HIS A 17 -15.89 7.22 18.05
CA HIS A 17 -16.82 8.35 17.88
C HIS A 17 -18.23 7.89 17.49
N LEU A 18 -18.37 6.90 16.61
CA LEU A 18 -19.67 6.35 16.22
C LEU A 18 -20.36 5.59 17.36
N ILE A 19 -19.63 4.85 18.17
CA ILE A 19 -20.18 4.20 19.37
C ILE A 19 -20.77 5.24 20.32
N GLN A 20 -20.05 6.35 20.54
CA GLN A 20 -20.48 7.41 21.45
C GLN A 20 -21.63 8.25 20.90
N ARG A 21 -21.61 8.57 19.61
CA ARG A 21 -22.50 9.57 18.99
C ARG A 21 -23.63 8.96 18.15
N GLN A 22 -23.57 7.65 17.87
CA GLN A 22 -24.45 6.87 16.99
C GLN A 22 -24.38 7.26 15.51
N ILE A 23 -24.53 8.55 15.20
CA ILE A 23 -24.45 9.09 13.84
C ILE A 23 -23.63 10.38 13.81
N PHE A 24 -22.96 10.63 12.70
CA PHE A 24 -22.43 11.96 12.39
C PHE A 24 -23.48 12.82 11.70
N SER A 25 -23.40 14.13 11.88
CA SER A 25 -24.16 15.05 11.05
C SER A 25 -23.70 14.97 9.59
N GLU A 26 -24.55 15.42 8.67
CA GLU A 26 -24.17 15.48 7.25
C GLU A 26 -22.94 16.37 7.02
N GLN A 27 -22.80 17.46 7.78
CA GLN A 27 -21.68 18.37 7.66
C GLN A 27 -20.35 17.73 8.09
N GLU A 28 -20.35 17.01 9.22
CA GLU A 28 -19.18 16.24 9.68
C GLU A 28 -18.85 15.11 8.71
N THR A 29 -19.87 14.37 8.26
CA THR A 29 -19.70 13.29 7.28
C THR A 29 -19.06 13.82 6.01
N ARG A 30 -19.53 14.95 5.48
CA ARG A 30 -18.97 15.59 4.30
C ARG A 30 -17.50 15.99 4.50
N PHE A 31 -17.17 16.53 5.67
CA PHE A 31 -15.81 16.90 6.02
C PHE A 31 -14.88 15.68 6.06
N TYR A 32 -15.22 14.66 6.84
CA TYR A 32 -14.38 13.46 6.96
C TYR A 32 -14.25 12.69 5.65
N ILE A 33 -15.32 12.58 4.87
CA ILE A 33 -15.26 11.90 3.57
C ILE A 33 -14.40 12.68 2.57
N ALA A 34 -14.40 14.02 2.61
CA ALA A 34 -13.51 14.81 1.76
C ALA A 34 -12.03 14.53 2.08
N GLU A 35 -11.64 14.52 3.37
CA GLU A 35 -10.27 14.21 3.77
C GLU A 35 -9.88 12.75 3.48
N LEU A 36 -10.81 11.81 3.66
CA LEU A 36 -10.58 10.41 3.31
C LEU A 36 -10.32 10.23 1.82
N VAL A 37 -11.08 10.92 0.97
CA VAL A 37 -10.88 10.90 -0.49
C VAL A 37 -9.51 11.48 -0.85
N GLU A 38 -9.09 12.58 -0.22
CA GLU A 38 -7.76 13.17 -0.43
C GLU A 38 -6.64 12.21 0.00
N ALA A 39 -6.77 11.59 1.17
CA ALA A 39 -5.82 10.59 1.66
C ALA A 39 -5.72 9.38 0.71
N LEU A 40 -6.86 8.87 0.24
CA LEU A 40 -6.90 7.74 -0.70
C LEU A 40 -6.34 8.11 -2.08
N ASP A 41 -6.63 9.31 -2.59
CA ASP A 41 -6.02 9.80 -3.83
C ASP A 41 -4.49 9.85 -3.72
N TYR A 42 -3.97 10.33 -2.58
CA TYR A 42 -2.53 10.31 -2.32
C TYR A 42 -1.96 8.88 -2.30
N VAL A 43 -2.61 7.96 -1.57
CA VAL A 43 -2.19 6.55 -1.51
C VAL A 43 -2.18 5.91 -2.90
N HIS A 44 -3.20 6.18 -3.71
CA HIS A 44 -3.33 5.62 -5.05
C HIS A 44 -2.34 6.24 -6.05
N THR A 45 -2.26 7.57 -6.11
CA THR A 45 -1.55 8.28 -7.19
C THR A 45 -0.09 8.55 -6.87
N LYS A 46 0.26 8.75 -5.59
CA LYS A 46 1.63 9.08 -5.17
C LYS A 46 2.39 7.89 -4.63
N LEU A 47 1.72 7.02 -3.86
CA LEU A 47 2.37 5.84 -3.28
C LEU A 47 2.22 4.60 -4.18
N GLY A 48 1.19 4.53 -5.01
CA GLY A 48 0.95 3.37 -5.88
C GLY A 48 0.43 2.14 -5.13
N PHE A 49 -0.23 2.33 -3.99
CA PHE A 49 -0.84 1.26 -3.21
C PHE A 49 -2.36 1.33 -3.28
N ILE A 50 -3.04 0.22 -2.97
CA ILE A 50 -4.46 0.17 -2.62
C ILE A 50 -4.55 -0.22 -1.14
N HIS A 51 -5.28 0.55 -0.32
CA HIS A 51 -5.37 0.29 1.13
C HIS A 51 -6.08 -1.01 1.49
N ARG A 52 -7.20 -1.30 0.82
CA ARG A 52 -8.04 -2.51 0.97
C ARG A 52 -8.71 -2.76 2.33
N ASP A 53 -8.63 -1.83 3.28
CA ASP A 53 -9.25 -1.98 4.62
C ASP A 53 -9.73 -0.63 5.18
N VAL A 54 -10.48 0.10 4.35
CA VAL A 54 -11.05 1.40 4.73
C VAL A 54 -12.32 1.17 5.53
N LYS A 55 -12.27 1.51 6.82
CA LYS A 55 -13.37 1.37 7.79
C LYS A 55 -13.16 2.32 8.96
N PRO A 56 -14.19 2.62 9.78
CA PRO A 56 -14.07 3.57 10.88
C PRO A 56 -12.92 3.29 11.87
N ASP A 57 -12.62 2.01 12.12
CA ASP A 57 -11.53 1.57 13.02
C ASP A 57 -10.14 2.01 12.54
N ASN A 58 -9.96 2.17 11.22
CA ASN A 58 -8.69 2.52 10.60
C ASN A 58 -8.60 4.01 10.24
N ILE A 59 -9.49 4.82 10.82
CA ILE A 59 -9.56 6.25 10.55
C ILE A 59 -9.54 6.97 11.90
N CYS A 60 -8.45 7.66 12.19
CA CYS A 60 -8.30 8.44 13.42
C CYS A 60 -8.49 9.93 13.18
N LEU A 61 -8.86 10.65 14.24
CA LEU A 61 -8.89 12.10 14.27
C LEU A 61 -7.72 12.63 15.09
N ASP A 62 -7.05 13.66 14.61
CA ASP A 62 -6.06 14.37 15.41
C ASP A 62 -6.73 15.35 16.41
N THR A 63 -5.91 16.07 17.17
CA THR A 63 -6.40 17.03 18.18
C THR A 63 -7.14 18.23 17.60
N LYS A 64 -7.05 18.45 16.28
CA LYS A 64 -7.76 19.51 15.55
C LYS A 64 -9.00 18.97 14.83
N GLY A 65 -9.25 17.67 14.90
CA GLY A 65 -10.37 17.01 14.22
C GLY A 65 -10.09 16.62 12.77
N HIS A 66 -8.83 16.65 12.32
CA HIS A 66 -8.45 16.21 10.98
C HIS A 66 -8.21 14.71 10.92
N LEU A 67 -8.59 14.11 9.80
CA LEU A 67 -8.52 12.68 9.53
C LEU A 67 -7.08 12.20 9.29
N LYS A 68 -6.74 11.06 9.88
CA LYS A 68 -5.54 10.27 9.58
C LYS A 68 -5.94 8.83 9.26
N LEU A 69 -5.53 8.36 8.08
CA LEU A 69 -5.73 6.97 7.63
C LEU A 69 -4.65 6.06 8.22
N LEU A 70 -5.06 4.94 8.83
CA LEU A 70 -4.19 4.00 9.55
C LEU A 70 -4.29 2.58 8.97
N ASP A 71 -3.37 1.72 9.42
CA ASP A 71 -3.31 0.28 9.12
C ASP A 71 -3.22 -0.10 7.63
N PHE A 72 -1.99 -0.01 7.11
CA PHE A 72 -1.64 -0.50 5.78
C PHE A 72 -1.29 -2.00 5.76
N GLY A 73 -1.65 -2.78 6.78
CA GLY A 73 -1.31 -4.21 6.88
C GLY A 73 -1.90 -5.05 5.74
N LEU A 74 -3.04 -4.62 5.20
CA LEU A 74 -3.67 -5.24 4.03
C LEU A 74 -3.39 -4.48 2.72
N ALA A 75 -2.55 -3.44 2.72
CA ALA A 75 -2.30 -2.66 1.52
C ALA A 75 -1.61 -3.50 0.43
N LYS A 76 -1.87 -3.18 -0.84
CA LYS A 76 -1.29 -3.88 -1.99
C LYS A 76 -0.66 -2.90 -2.96
N ASP A 77 0.62 -3.11 -3.24
CA ASP A 77 1.34 -2.42 -4.30
C ASP A 77 0.73 -2.79 -5.67
N THR A 78 0.32 -1.76 -6.41
CA THR A 78 -0.28 -1.88 -7.74
C THR A 78 0.74 -2.15 -8.84
N GLN A 79 2.02 -1.86 -8.59
CA GLN A 79 3.12 -2.09 -9.53
C GLN A 79 3.73 -3.49 -9.38
N ASP A 80 3.43 -4.20 -8.29
CA ASP A 80 4.05 -5.49 -7.94
C ASP A 80 3.87 -6.55 -9.03
N TRP A 81 2.67 -6.73 -9.58
CA TRP A 81 2.42 -7.75 -10.61
C TRP A 81 3.27 -7.53 -11.86
N SER A 82 3.21 -6.33 -12.44
CA SER A 82 3.99 -5.96 -13.62
C SER A 82 5.49 -6.08 -13.37
N SER A 83 5.94 -5.71 -12.17
CA SER A 83 7.34 -5.83 -11.74
C SER A 83 7.79 -7.28 -11.65
N ARG A 84 6.97 -8.15 -11.04
CA ARG A 84 7.26 -9.57 -10.90
C ARG A 84 7.31 -10.28 -12.25
N VAL A 85 6.34 -10.02 -13.11
CA VAL A 85 6.30 -10.57 -14.47
C VAL A 85 7.52 -10.11 -15.26
N ARG A 86 7.87 -8.82 -15.21
CA ARG A 86 9.08 -8.30 -15.87
C ARG A 86 10.35 -8.97 -15.36
N ARG A 87 10.50 -9.16 -14.05
CA ARG A 87 11.64 -9.87 -13.44
C ARG A 87 11.72 -11.33 -13.90
N LEU A 88 10.59 -12.03 -14.01
CA LEU A 88 10.57 -13.41 -14.51
C LEU A 88 11.02 -13.50 -15.97
N PHE A 89 10.55 -12.60 -16.83
CA PHE A 89 11.00 -12.53 -18.22
C PHE A 89 12.49 -12.17 -18.35
N GLU A 90 12.99 -11.26 -17.51
CA GLU A 90 14.42 -10.91 -17.47
C GLU A 90 15.30 -12.07 -17.00
N ALA A 91 14.87 -12.80 -15.97
CA ALA A 91 15.56 -13.99 -15.48
C ALA A 91 15.64 -15.08 -16.55
N GLY A 92 14.53 -15.34 -17.27
CA GLY A 92 14.50 -16.29 -18.38
C GLY A 92 15.47 -15.90 -19.51
N ARG A 93 15.51 -14.62 -19.88
CA ARG A 93 16.46 -14.11 -20.89
C ARG A 93 17.93 -14.24 -20.47
N ARG A 94 18.25 -14.02 -19.19
CA ARG A 94 19.62 -14.21 -18.67
C ARG A 94 20.03 -15.68 -18.73
N SER A 95 19.16 -16.58 -18.27
CA SER A 95 19.40 -18.03 -18.31
C SER A 95 19.70 -18.53 -19.74
N LEU A 96 18.93 -18.07 -20.74
CA LEU A 96 19.17 -18.43 -22.14
C LEU A 96 20.52 -17.93 -22.67
N LYS A 97 20.91 -16.70 -22.33
CA LYS A 97 22.22 -16.14 -22.72
C LYS A 97 23.38 -16.93 -22.09
N GLU A 98 23.29 -17.24 -20.80
CA GLU A 98 24.31 -18.02 -20.09
C GLU A 98 24.45 -19.43 -20.68
N HIS A 99 23.34 -20.05 -21.10
CA HIS A 99 23.37 -21.37 -21.74
C HIS A 99 24.02 -21.32 -23.14
N GLN A 100 23.73 -20.28 -23.92
CA GLN A 100 24.36 -20.06 -25.22
C GLN A 100 25.87 -19.81 -25.08
N GLU A 101 26.28 -18.96 -24.15
CA GLU A 101 27.70 -18.63 -23.91
C GLU A 101 28.50 -19.86 -23.45
N ARG A 102 27.94 -20.69 -22.55
CA ARG A 102 28.58 -21.96 -22.15
C ARG A 102 28.71 -22.93 -23.32
N SER A 103 27.65 -23.09 -24.10
CA SER A 103 27.66 -24.00 -25.25
C SER A 103 28.69 -23.58 -26.32
N VAL A 104 28.88 -22.28 -26.54
CA VAL A 104 29.92 -21.76 -27.43
C VAL A 104 31.33 -21.99 -26.85
N ALA A 105 31.51 -21.80 -25.53
CA ALA A 105 32.79 -22.04 -24.87
C ALA A 105 33.21 -23.52 -24.92
N ASP A 106 32.26 -24.44 -24.72
CA ASP A 106 32.52 -25.89 -24.76
C ASP A 106 32.91 -26.37 -26.17
N VAL A 107 32.37 -25.75 -27.22
CA VAL A 107 32.76 -26.03 -28.62
C VAL A 107 34.15 -25.48 -28.92
N ALA A 108 34.49 -24.29 -28.41
CA ALA A 108 35.80 -23.67 -28.61
C ALA A 108 36.92 -24.38 -27.83
N ALA A 109 36.62 -25.05 -26.72
CA ALA A 109 37.60 -25.79 -25.93
C ALA A 109 37.91 -27.20 -26.48
N ASN A 110 37.03 -27.74 -27.34
CA ASN A 110 37.14 -29.10 -27.89
C ASN A 110 37.52 -29.15 -29.39
N GLY A 111 37.86 -28.01 -29.99
CA GLY A 111 38.37 -27.89 -31.36
C GLY A 111 39.83 -27.43 -31.38
#